data_AF-A0A0F2L9E3-F1
#
_entry.id   AF-A0A0F2L9E3-F1
#
_cell.length_a   1.000
_cell.length_b   1.000
_cell.length_c   1.000
_cell.angle_alpha   90.00
_cell.angle_beta   90.00
_cell.angle_gamma   90.00
#
_symmetry.space_group_name_H-M   'P 1'
#
loop_
_entity.id
_entity.type
_entity.pdbx_description
1 polymer ?
#
loop_
_entity_poly.entity_id
_entity_poly.type
_entity_poly.pdbx_seq_one_letter_code
_entity_poly.pdbx_strand_id
1 'polypeptide(L)'
;MVGAIAFLVLLAAGLALLYAVPKLFAPRAKTKPKELRFEAGNPPYGRLRRRMVIQYIRYVLAAASFEALASLALVAYSTAQQDLVTPLALTAVVAGVMAAVGGDVWSHD
;
A
#
# COMPACT_ATOMS: atom_id res chain seq x y z
N MET A 1 -24.55 7.56 -9.59
CA MET A 1 -24.15 6.15 -9.85
C MET A 1 -23.54 5.97 -11.24
N VAL A 2 -24.20 6.40 -12.32
CA VAL A 2 -23.68 6.28 -13.71
C VAL A 2 -22.29 6.91 -13.90
N GLY A 3 -22.05 8.11 -13.35
CA GLY A 3 -20.74 8.77 -13.45
C GLY A 3 -19.59 8.01 -12.77
N ALA A 4 -19.84 7.38 -11.62
CA ALA A 4 -18.83 6.58 -10.92
C ALA A 4 -18.50 5.30 -11.71
N ILE A 5 -19.50 4.65 -12.30
CA ILE A 5 -19.30 3.48 -13.16
C ILE A 5 -18.50 3.87 -14.41
N ALA A 6 -18.87 4.99 -15.06
CA ALA A 6 -18.15 5.50 -16.22
C ALA A 6 -16.68 5.82 -15.89
N PHE A 7 -16.42 6.45 -14.74
CA PHE A 7 -15.06 6.70 -14.26
C PHE A 7 -14.26 5.42 -14.09
N LEU A 8 -14.81 4.40 -13.42
CA LEU A 8 -14.12 3.12 -13.20
C LEU A 8 -13.82 2.39 -14.51
N VAL A 9 -14.75 2.43 -15.48
CA VAL A 9 -14.53 1.84 -16.81
C VAL A 9 -13.42 2.58 -17.56
N LEU A 10 -13.42 3.92 -17.55
CA LEU A 10 -12.38 4.71 -18.18
C LEU A 10 -11.02 4.52 -17.52
N LEU A 11 -10.98 4.41 -16.19
CA LEU A 11 -9.76 4.12 -15.43
C LEU A 11 -9.19 2.75 -15.80
N ALA A 12 -10.03 1.72 -15.82
CA ALA A 12 -9.62 0.37 -16.22
C ALA A 12 -9.13 0.33 -17.67
N ALA A 13 -9.83 1.01 -18.59
CA ALA A 13 -9.42 1.13 -19.99
C ALA A 13 -8.07 1.85 -20.12
N GLY A 14 -7.85 2.92 -19.35
CA GLY A 14 -6.58 3.66 -19.31
C GLY A 14 -5.42 2.78 -18.83
N LEU A 15 -5.62 2.02 -17.75
CA LEU A 15 -4.62 1.06 -17.24
C LEU A 15 -4.32 -0.04 -18.26
N ALA A 16 -5.35 -0.57 -18.93
CA ALA A 16 -5.18 -1.57 -19.98
C ALA A 16 -4.39 -1.02 -21.17
N LEU A 17 -4.66 0.21 -21.60
CA LEU A 17 -3.91 0.90 -22.65
C LEU A 17 -2.46 1.16 -22.23
N LEU A 18 -2.22 1.55 -20.98
CA LEU A 18 -0.87 1.78 -20.46
C LEU A 18 -0.02 0.50 -20.49
N TYR A 19 -0.63 -0.68 -20.35
CA TYR A 19 0.05 -1.95 -20.54
C TYR A 19 0.16 -2.37 -22.01
N ALA A 20 -0.93 -2.23 -22.78
CA ALA A 20 -1.02 -2.72 -24.15
C ALA A 20 -0.15 -1.91 -25.12
N VAL A 21 -0.13 -0.58 -25.01
CA VAL A 21 0.61 0.30 -25.92
C VAL A 21 2.11 0.01 -25.87
N PRO A 22 2.80 0.02 -24.70
CA PRO A 22 4.20 -0.38 -24.65
C PRO A 22 4.42 -1.82 -25.12
N LYS A 23 3.53 -2.76 -24.82
CA LYS A 23 3.68 -4.15 -25.27
C LYS A 23 3.61 -4.32 -26.79
N LEU A 24 2.86 -3.46 -27.48
CA LEU A 24 2.70 -3.47 -28.93
C LEU A 24 3.84 -2.72 -29.62
N PHE A 25 4.24 -1.56 -29.10
CA PHE A 25 5.21 -0.68 -29.75
C PHE A 25 6.66 -0.84 -29.25
N ALA A 26 6.88 -1.39 -28.05
CA ALA A 26 8.23 -1.57 -27.55
C ALA A 26 8.99 -2.60 -28.40
N PRO A 27 10.25 -2.32 -28.77
CA PRO A 27 11.07 -3.26 -29.51
C PRO A 27 11.27 -4.53 -28.68
N ARG A 28 10.78 -5.66 -29.20
CA ARG A 28 10.96 -7.00 -28.60
C ARG A 28 12.36 -7.54 -28.89
N ALA A 29 13.38 -6.70 -28.79
CA ALA A 29 14.76 -7.11 -29.01
C ALA A 29 15.11 -8.21 -27.99
N LYS A 30 15.24 -9.43 -28.51
CA LYS A 30 15.81 -10.59 -27.84
C LYS A 30 17.30 -10.32 -27.67
N THR A 31 17.64 -9.49 -26.68
CA THR A 31 19.03 -9.26 -26.33
C THR A 31 19.52 -10.53 -25.62
N LYS A 32 20.68 -11.07 -26.03
CA LYS A 32 21.29 -12.26 -25.41
C LYS A 32 21.25 -12.23 -23.86
N PRO A 33 21.46 -11.09 -23.18
CA PRO A 33 21.32 -11.00 -21.71
C PRO A 33 19.94 -11.33 -21.14
N LYS A 34 18.84 -11.17 -21.91
CA LYS A 34 17.46 -11.52 -21.47
C LYS A 34 17.16 -13.01 -21.60
N GLU A 35 17.92 -13.72 -22.44
CA GLU A 35 17.76 -15.17 -22.67
C GLU A 35 18.70 -16.00 -21.78
N LEU A 36 19.74 -15.37 -21.23
CA LEU A 36 20.63 -16.00 -20.27
C LEU A 36 19.87 -16.29 -18.97
N ARG A 37 19.73 -17.58 -18.65
CA ARG A 37 19.45 -18.00 -17.28
C ARG A 37 20.72 -17.73 -16.48
N PHE A 38 20.70 -16.73 -15.62
CA PHE A 38 21.82 -16.50 -14.69
C PHE A 38 22.06 -17.79 -13.90
N GLU A 39 23.24 -18.39 -14.06
CA GLU A 39 23.54 -19.77 -13.67
C GLU A 39 23.42 -20.07 -12.17
N ALA A 40 23.23 -19.05 -11.33
CA ALA A 40 23.16 -19.26 -9.88
C ALA A 40 22.25 -18.26 -9.15
N GLY A 41 21.09 -17.87 -9.73
CA GLY A 41 20.11 -17.04 -9.01
C GLY A 41 20.64 -15.73 -8.41
N ASN A 42 21.85 -15.31 -8.81
CA ASN A 42 22.56 -14.18 -8.26
C ASN A 42 22.31 -13.00 -9.20
N PRO A 43 21.77 -11.88 -8.71
CA PRO A 43 21.67 -10.67 -9.52
C PRO A 43 23.07 -10.33 -10.07
N PRO A 44 23.21 -9.92 -11.34
CA PRO A 44 24.51 -9.58 -11.93
C PRO A 44 25.27 -8.53 -11.11
N TYR A 45 24.56 -7.71 -10.34
CA TYR A 45 25.10 -6.89 -9.26
C TYR A 45 24.12 -6.87 -8.08
N GLY A 46 24.43 -7.58 -6.98
CA GLY A 46 23.66 -7.45 -5.72
C GLY A 46 23.72 -8.67 -4.81
N ARG A 47 23.62 -8.45 -3.49
CA ARG A 47 23.57 -9.53 -2.49
C ARG A 47 22.24 -10.29 -2.60
N LEU A 48 22.32 -11.61 -2.75
CA LEU A 48 21.21 -12.58 -2.95
C LEU A 48 20.19 -12.65 -1.79
N ARG A 49 20.48 -12.01 -0.65
CA ARG A 49 19.58 -11.89 0.50
C ARG A 49 19.53 -10.45 0.95
N ARG A 50 18.53 -9.68 0.53
CA ARG A 50 18.12 -8.54 1.35
C ARG A 50 17.60 -9.15 2.64
N ARG A 51 18.32 -8.94 3.76
CA ARG A 51 17.70 -9.10 5.07
C ARG A 51 16.45 -8.22 5.00
N MET A 52 15.25 -8.79 5.06
CA MET A 52 14.08 -7.98 5.37
C MET A 52 14.42 -7.36 6.71
N VAL A 53 14.82 -6.09 6.68
CA VAL A 53 15.04 -5.34 7.90
C VAL A 53 13.68 -5.37 8.57
N ILE A 54 13.58 -5.93 9.78
CA ILE A 54 12.34 -6.03 10.57
C ILE A 54 11.59 -4.69 10.62
N GLN A 55 12.30 -3.58 10.42
CA GLN A 55 11.78 -2.24 10.19
C GLN A 55 10.67 -2.17 9.10
N TYR A 56 10.78 -2.89 7.98
CA TYR A 56 9.73 -2.92 6.95
C TYR A 56 8.44 -3.57 7.46
N ILE A 57 8.53 -4.57 8.32
CA ILE A 57 7.35 -5.22 8.93
C ILE A 57 6.66 -4.21 9.85
N ARG A 58 7.41 -3.41 10.61
CA ARG A 58 6.84 -2.33 11.44
C ARG A 58 6.07 -1.31 10.60
N TYR A 59 6.59 -0.92 9.43
CA TYR A 59 5.87 -0.01 8.53
C TYR A 59 4.60 -0.62 7.95
N VAL A 60 4.62 -1.91 7.58
CA VAL A 60 3.41 -2.60 7.09
C VAL A 60 2.35 -2.68 8.18
N LEU A 61 2.74 -3.00 9.41
CA LEU A 61 1.83 -3.03 10.56
C LEU A 61 1.28 -1.64 10.89
N ALA A 62 2.15 -0.61 10.89
CA ALA A 62 1.71 0.77 11.08
C ALA A 62 0.71 1.19 10.00
N ALA A 63 1.01 0.93 8.73
CA ALA A 63 0.12 1.23 7.61
C ALA A 63 -1.24 0.52 7.77
N ALA A 64 -1.25 -0.77 8.11
CA ALA A 64 -2.48 -1.52 8.33
C ALA A 64 -3.31 -0.96 9.50
N SER A 65 -2.65 -0.59 10.62
CA SER A 65 -3.33 0.03 11.76
C SER A 65 -3.90 1.42 11.41
N PHE A 66 -3.15 2.25 10.67
CA PHE A 66 -3.62 3.56 10.21
C PHE A 66 -4.79 3.44 9.22
N GLU A 67 -4.76 2.45 8.33
CA GLU A 67 -5.84 2.21 7.37
C GLU A 67 -7.13 1.76 8.08
N ALA A 68 -7.03 0.87 9.08
CA ALA A 68 -8.16 0.47 9.90
C ALA A 68 -8.76 1.65 10.69
N LEU A 69 -7.89 2.49 11.26
CA LEU A 69 -8.27 3.71 11.96
C LEU A 69 -9.00 4.70 11.05
N ALA A 70 -8.43 4.99 9.88
CA ALA A 70 -9.01 5.90 8.90
C ALA A 70 -10.36 5.36 8.40
N SER A 71 -10.47 4.05 8.17
CA SER A 71 -11.71 3.39 7.79
C SER A 71 -12.78 3.52 8.88
N LEU A 72 -12.40 3.31 10.14
CA LEU A 72 -13.32 3.46 11.27
C LEU A 72 -13.78 4.91 11.42
N ALA A 73 -12.87 5.88 11.27
CA ALA A 73 -13.21 7.31 11.28
C ALA A 73 -14.17 7.68 10.14
N LEU A 74 -13.95 7.13 8.94
CA LEU A 74 -14.79 7.37 7.77
C LEU A 74 -16.17 6.73 7.92
N VAL A 75 -16.24 5.50 8.42
CA VAL A 75 -17.50 4.83 8.76
C VAL A 75 -18.24 5.66 9.79
N ALA A 76 -17.57 6.03 10.88
CA ALA A 76 -18.17 6.78 11.95
C ALA A 76 -18.68 8.15 11.49
N TYR A 77 -17.92 8.88 10.65
CA TYR A 77 -18.39 10.11 9.98
C TYR A 77 -19.61 9.85 9.09
N SER A 78 -19.60 8.77 8.31
CA SER A 78 -20.71 8.44 7.40
C SER A 78 -21.98 7.98 8.13
N THR A 79 -21.84 7.39 9.31
CA THR A 79 -22.96 6.95 10.16
C THR A 79 -23.42 8.02 11.15
N ALA A 80 -22.61 9.05 11.40
CA ALA A 80 -22.88 10.13 12.37
C ALA A 80 -23.92 11.15 11.89
N GLN A 81 -24.88 10.76 11.06
CA GLN A 81 -26.00 11.63 10.70
C GLN A 81 -26.86 12.04 11.93
N GLN A 82 -26.63 11.48 13.13
CA GLN A 82 -27.27 11.95 14.37
C GLN A 82 -26.38 12.10 15.61
N ASP A 83 -25.09 11.71 15.61
CA ASP A 83 -24.23 11.97 16.77
C ASP A 83 -22.74 11.91 16.41
N LEU A 84 -22.05 13.06 16.45
CA LEU A 84 -20.62 13.21 16.12
C LEU A 84 -19.70 12.81 17.28
N VAL A 85 -20.24 12.60 18.49
CA VAL A 85 -19.47 12.38 19.73
C VAL A 85 -18.85 10.98 19.77
N THR A 86 -19.59 9.96 19.34
CA THR A 86 -19.16 8.56 19.33
C THR A 86 -18.01 8.26 18.33
N PRO A 87 -18.03 8.78 17.08
CA PRO A 87 -16.89 8.73 16.16
C PRO A 87 -15.61 9.30 16.75
N LEU A 88 -15.73 10.51 17.31
CA LEU A 88 -14.61 11.27 17.82
C LEU A 88 -13.98 10.58 19.04
N ALA A 89 -14.81 10.07 19.95
CA ALA A 89 -14.35 9.32 21.10
C ALA A 89 -13.58 8.04 20.70
N LEU A 90 -14.08 7.28 19.71
CA LEU A 90 -13.41 6.08 19.20
C LEU A 90 -12.06 6.41 18.55
N THR A 91 -12.01 7.45 17.71
CA THR A 91 -10.75 7.88 17.09
C THR A 91 -9.73 8.39 18.12
N ALA A 92 -10.18 9.10 19.16
CA ALA A 92 -9.33 9.58 20.24
C ALA A 92 -8.77 8.45 21.10
N VAL A 93 -9.60 7.44 21.43
CA VAL A 93 -9.17 6.25 22.18
C VAL A 93 -8.12 5.49 21.40
N VAL A 94 -8.35 5.20 20.12
CA VAL A 94 -7.39 4.43 19.32
C VAL A 94 -6.12 5.24 19.05
N ALA A 95 -6.20 6.55 18.81
CA ALA A 95 -5.02 7.42 18.73
C ALA A 95 -4.22 7.43 20.04
N GLY A 96 -4.90 7.46 21.20
CA GLY A 96 -4.27 7.37 22.52
C GLY A 96 -3.57 6.04 22.76
N VAL A 97 -4.20 4.93 22.38
CA VAL A 97 -3.59 3.59 22.45
C VAL A 97 -2.36 3.50 21.54
N MET A 98 -2.43 4.01 20.31
CA MET A 98 -1.29 4.03 19.40
C MET A 98 -0.16 4.94 19.87
N ALA A 99 -0.47 6.06 20.53
CA ALA A 99 0.54 6.94 21.13
C ALA A 99 1.21 6.29 22.35
N ALA A 100 0.46 5.56 23.17
CA ALA A 100 1.01 4.80 24.29
C ALA A 100 1.93 3.66 23.81
N VAL A 101 1.45 2.87 22.85
CA VAL A 101 2.24 1.78 22.24
C VAL A 101 3.45 2.32 21.48
N GLY A 102 3.31 3.45 20.78
CA GLY A 102 4.42 4.10 20.07
C GLY A 102 5.44 4.75 20.99
N GLY A 103 5.00 5.29 22.14
CA GLY A 103 5.87 5.87 23.16
C GLY A 103 6.73 4.84 23.87
N ASP A 104 6.18 3.66 24.18
CA ASP A 104 6.93 2.54 24.77
C ASP A 104 7.96 1.93 23.80
N VAL A 105 7.71 2.01 22.48
CA VAL A 105 8.65 1.53 21.46
C VAL A 105 9.84 2.48 21.29
N TRP A 106 9.71 3.76 21.65
CA TRP A 106 10.78 4.77 21.51
C TRP A 106 11.58 5.04 22.79
N SER A 107 11.09 4.60 23.96
CA SER A 107 11.74 4.81 25.26
C SER A 107 12.73 3.71 25.66
N HIS A 108 12.87 2.65 24.84
CA HIS A 108 13.71 1.47 25.11
C HIS A 108 14.95 1.33 24.19
N ASP A 109 15.31 2.38 23.44
CA ASP A 109 16.60 2.53 22.75
C ASP A 109 17.45 3.60 23.47
#